data_AF-A0A9E6MRC8-F1
#
_entry.id   AF-A0A9E6MRC8-F1
#
_cell.length_a   1.000
_cell.length_b   1.000
_cell.length_c   1.000
_cell.angle_alpha   90.00
_cell.angle_beta   90.00
_cell.angle_gamma   90.00
#
_symmetry.space_group_name_H-M   'P 1'
#
loop_
_entity.id
_entity.type
_entity.pdbx_description
1 polymer ?
#
loop_
_entity_poly.entity_id
_entity_poly.type
_entity_poly.pdbx_seq_one_letter_code
_entity_poly.pdbx_strand_id
1 'polypeptide(L)'
;MEWFKHDSDASTDGRISVLRMQHGSVAVDAYWYVLEQIYKYERPFSVRLADADAGSARYSDSMRVLCGCMQVPCEDMEALMRSMCELGLMGVVGDDPCLQVTSRRAEEALLAASAKSKAASEAAKTRWSKDDSDANACKRTANAKQLKTKDCKTEDLNTRDSGARLRPRFTPPTVEEVAAYAAERGYAIDAERFVNFYESKGWMVGKNKMAKWKAAVANWARGEDAAKGGVDAKNSEYAGAF
;
A
#
# COMPACT_ATOMS: atom_id res chain seq x y z
N MET A 1 -3.66 -5.96 -13.10
CA MET A 1 -5.09 -6.25 -12.97
C MET A 1 -5.20 -7.74 -12.67
N GLU A 2 -5.47 -8.10 -11.41
CA GLU A 2 -5.82 -9.48 -11.07
C GLU A 2 -7.13 -9.79 -11.79
N TRP A 3 -7.09 -10.75 -12.70
CA TRP A 3 -8.28 -11.25 -13.37
C TRP A 3 -9.09 -12.03 -12.33
N PHE A 4 -10.27 -11.53 -11.99
CA PHE A 4 -11.23 -12.31 -11.21
C PHE A 4 -11.61 -13.55 -12.01
N LYS A 5 -11.70 -14.69 -11.32
CA LYS A 5 -12.17 -15.95 -11.89
C LYS A 5 -13.67 -15.80 -12.16
N HIS A 6 -14.01 -15.29 -13.35
CA HIS A 6 -15.38 -15.17 -13.82
C HIS A 6 -16.01 -16.56 -13.91
N ASP A 7 -17.27 -16.69 -13.47
CA ASP A 7 -18.06 -17.91 -13.67
C ASP A 7 -18.16 -18.17 -15.17
N SER A 8 -17.37 -19.13 -15.64
CA SER A 8 -17.39 -19.57 -17.04
C SER A 8 -18.73 -20.24 -17.38
N ASP A 9 -19.45 -20.71 -16.36
CA ASP A 9 -20.70 -21.45 -16.49
C ASP A 9 -21.95 -20.57 -16.20
N ALA A 10 -21.79 -19.28 -15.89
CA ALA A 10 -22.93 -18.41 -15.61
C ALA A 10 -23.88 -18.30 -16.80
N SER A 11 -23.35 -18.29 -18.03
CA SER A 11 -24.17 -18.29 -19.25
C SER A 11 -25.02 -19.55 -19.43
N THR A 12 -24.66 -20.65 -18.76
CA THR A 12 -25.38 -21.93 -18.76
C THR A 12 -26.28 -22.13 -17.54
N ASP A 13 -26.33 -21.18 -16.59
CA ASP A 13 -27.22 -21.29 -15.43
C ASP A 13 -28.70 -21.24 -15.89
N GLY A 14 -29.47 -22.26 -15.50
CA GLY A 14 -30.89 -22.36 -15.80
C GLY A 14 -31.69 -21.16 -15.28
N ARG A 15 -31.25 -20.52 -14.19
CA ARG A 15 -31.89 -19.33 -13.63
C ARG A 15 -31.71 -18.10 -14.52
N ILE A 16 -30.53 -17.93 -15.14
CA ILE A 16 -30.31 -16.85 -16.13
C ILE A 16 -31.15 -17.12 -17.38
N SER A 17 -31.31 -18.39 -17.75
CA SER A 17 -32.19 -18.78 -18.87
C SER A 17 -33.66 -18.45 -18.60
N VAL A 18 -34.16 -18.73 -17.39
CA VAL A 18 -35.52 -18.36 -16.96
C VAL A 18 -35.69 -16.84 -16.92
N LEU A 19 -34.73 -16.12 -16.34
CA LEU A 19 -34.73 -14.65 -16.30
C LEU A 19 -34.83 -14.05 -17.70
N ARG A 20 -34.02 -14.56 -18.64
CA ARG A 20 -34.06 -14.15 -20.06
C ARG A 20 -35.41 -14.45 -20.71
N MET A 21 -36.01 -15.58 -20.40
CA MET A 21 -37.30 -15.98 -20.96
C MET A 21 -38.43 -15.07 -20.46
N GLN A 22 -38.41 -14.69 -19.18
CA GLN A 22 -39.45 -13.86 -18.56
C GLN A 22 -39.33 -12.37 -18.90
N HIS A 23 -38.10 -11.86 -18.98
CA HIS A 23 -37.83 -10.42 -19.01
C HIS A 23 -36.94 -9.97 -20.18
N GLY A 24 -36.56 -10.89 -21.06
CA GLY A 24 -35.71 -10.60 -22.22
C GLY A 24 -34.23 -10.44 -21.90
N SER A 25 -33.45 -10.02 -22.89
CA SER A 25 -32.00 -9.83 -22.76
C SER A 25 -31.64 -8.72 -21.79
N VAL A 26 -32.48 -7.68 -21.67
CA VAL A 26 -32.26 -6.53 -20.80
C VAL A 26 -32.08 -6.95 -19.33
N ALA A 27 -32.82 -7.96 -18.87
CA ALA A 27 -32.65 -8.48 -17.52
C ALA A 27 -31.29 -9.15 -17.31
N VAL A 28 -30.78 -9.84 -18.33
CA VAL A 28 -29.44 -10.46 -18.26
C VAL A 28 -28.36 -9.40 -18.23
N ASP A 29 -28.50 -8.34 -19.04
CA ASP A 29 -27.56 -7.22 -19.07
C ASP A 29 -27.57 -6.46 -17.74
N ALA A 30 -28.76 -6.23 -17.16
CA ALA A 30 -28.91 -5.62 -15.85
C ALA A 30 -28.29 -6.47 -14.72
N TYR A 31 -28.47 -7.79 -14.76
CA TYR A 31 -27.82 -8.72 -13.82
C TYR A 31 -26.29 -8.57 -13.85
N TRP A 32 -25.69 -8.58 -15.05
CA TRP A 32 -24.24 -8.43 -15.19
C TRP A 32 -23.73 -7.07 -14.73
N TYR A 33 -24.46 -6.00 -15.06
CA TYR A 33 -24.11 -4.66 -14.57
C TYR A 33 -24.11 -4.60 -13.05
N VAL A 34 -25.18 -5.07 -12.40
CA VAL A 34 -25.29 -5.04 -10.93
C VAL A 34 -24.19 -5.87 -10.29
N LEU A 35 -23.93 -7.06 -10.83
CA LEU A 35 -22.86 -7.92 -10.37
C LEU A 35 -21.50 -7.21 -10.48
N GLU A 36 -21.22 -6.56 -11.60
CA GLU A 36 -20.00 -5.76 -11.80
C GLU A 36 -19.88 -4.64 -10.77
N GLN A 37 -20.96 -3.90 -10.49
CA GLN A 37 -20.95 -2.85 -9.46
C GLN A 37 -20.61 -3.42 -8.08
N ILE A 38 -21.22 -4.54 -7.71
CA ILE A 38 -20.99 -5.19 -6.42
C ILE A 38 -19.52 -5.59 -6.27
N TYR A 39 -18.93 -6.19 -7.30
CA TYR A 39 -17.52 -6.60 -7.27
C TYR A 39 -16.55 -5.41 -7.32
N LYS A 40 -16.85 -4.39 -8.12
CA LYS A 40 -15.99 -3.22 -8.28
C LYS A 40 -15.90 -2.38 -7.02
N TYR A 41 -17.04 -2.21 -6.33
CA TYR A 41 -17.12 -1.36 -5.14
C TYR A 41 -17.04 -2.13 -3.83
N GLU A 42 -17.06 -3.47 -3.89
CA GLU A 42 -17.10 -4.33 -2.72
C GLU A 42 -18.22 -3.87 -1.76
N ARG A 43 -19.43 -3.66 -2.29
CA ARG A 43 -20.61 -3.25 -1.52
C ARG A 43 -21.90 -3.78 -2.14
N PRO A 44 -22.96 -3.99 -1.35
CA PRO A 44 -24.28 -4.29 -1.88
C PRO A 44 -24.77 -3.17 -2.82
N PHE A 45 -25.44 -3.56 -3.89
CA PHE A 45 -26.09 -2.63 -4.80
C PHE A 45 -27.36 -2.09 -4.13
N SER A 46 -27.43 -0.78 -3.92
CA SER A 46 -28.60 -0.15 -3.29
C SER A 46 -29.62 0.25 -4.35
N VAL A 47 -30.85 -0.26 -4.26
CA VAL A 47 -31.91 0.07 -5.23
C VAL A 47 -32.58 1.42 -4.87
N ARG A 48 -32.91 1.61 -3.60
CA ARG A 48 -33.50 2.85 -3.06
C ARG A 48 -32.57 3.55 -2.07
N LEU A 49 -32.87 4.80 -1.76
CA LEU A 49 -32.14 5.61 -0.77
C LEU A 49 -32.64 5.34 0.65
N ALA A 50 -31.71 5.39 1.61
CA ALA A 50 -31.96 5.18 3.04
C ALA A 50 -32.96 6.16 3.66
N ASP A 51 -33.00 7.39 3.16
CA ASP A 51 -33.81 8.48 3.71
C ASP A 51 -35.16 8.64 2.98
N ALA A 52 -35.58 7.63 2.20
CA ALA A 52 -36.87 7.65 1.53
C ALA A 52 -37.98 7.42 2.57
N ASP A 53 -38.65 8.49 2.99
CA ASP A 53 -39.93 8.39 3.69
C ASP A 53 -40.83 7.42 2.92
N ALA A 54 -41.51 6.51 3.62
CA ALA A 54 -42.21 5.34 3.06
C ALA A 54 -43.24 5.64 1.94
N GLY A 55 -43.51 6.91 1.62
CA GLY A 55 -44.36 7.37 0.52
C GLY A 55 -43.65 8.01 -0.69
N SER A 56 -42.33 8.25 -0.66
CA SER A 56 -41.58 8.81 -1.79
C SER A 56 -40.46 7.86 -2.22
N ALA A 57 -40.75 6.99 -3.18
CA ALA A 57 -39.77 6.05 -3.73
C ALA A 57 -38.64 6.81 -4.45
N ARG A 58 -37.58 7.17 -3.71
CA ARG A 58 -36.37 7.75 -4.30
C ARG A 58 -35.36 6.65 -4.57
N TYR A 59 -35.15 6.37 -5.86
CA TYR A 59 -34.12 5.45 -6.34
C TYR A 59 -32.71 6.01 -6.13
N SER A 60 -31.74 5.12 -5.93
CA SER A 60 -30.32 5.50 -5.85
C SER A 60 -29.80 6.03 -7.19
N ASP A 61 -28.69 6.77 -7.17
CA ASP A 61 -28.06 7.25 -8.41
C ASP A 61 -27.56 6.09 -9.28
N SER A 62 -27.01 5.03 -8.67
CA SER A 62 -26.62 3.82 -9.39
C SER A 62 -27.80 3.15 -10.09
N MET A 63 -28.97 3.12 -9.44
CA MET A 63 -30.21 2.61 -10.03
C MET A 63 -30.65 3.48 -11.22
N ARG A 64 -30.62 4.81 -11.09
CA ARG A 64 -30.98 5.73 -12.19
C ARG A 64 -30.03 5.60 -13.38
N VAL A 65 -28.73 5.45 -13.13
CA VAL A 65 -27.72 5.23 -14.19
C VAL A 65 -28.01 3.93 -14.92
N LEU A 66 -28.24 2.82 -14.21
CA LEU A 66 -28.62 1.54 -14.82
C LEU A 66 -29.88 1.68 -15.68
N CYS A 67 -30.92 2.33 -15.15
CA CYS A 67 -32.17 2.59 -15.88
C CYS A 67 -31.94 3.37 -17.17
N GLY A 68 -31.09 4.42 -17.11
CA GLY A 68 -30.72 5.20 -18.29
C GLY A 68 -29.93 4.40 -19.33
N CYS A 69 -28.99 3.57 -18.88
CA CYS A 69 -28.20 2.70 -19.77
C CYS A 69 -29.06 1.65 -20.48
N MET A 70 -30.05 1.09 -19.78
CA MET A 70 -30.91 0.03 -20.29
C MET A 70 -32.20 0.57 -20.93
N GLN A 71 -32.46 1.87 -20.83
CA GLN A 71 -33.69 2.54 -21.27
C GLN A 71 -34.96 1.91 -20.66
N VAL A 72 -34.88 1.51 -19.39
CA VAL A 72 -35.98 0.90 -18.64
C VAL A 72 -36.37 1.82 -17.48
N PRO A 73 -37.67 2.07 -17.22
CA PRO A 73 -38.13 2.81 -16.06
C PRO A 73 -37.63 2.20 -14.74
N CYS A 74 -37.44 3.04 -13.71
CA CYS A 74 -36.92 2.57 -12.42
C CYS A 74 -37.85 1.58 -11.72
N GLU A 75 -39.17 1.69 -11.91
CA GLU A 75 -40.16 0.77 -11.37
C GLU A 75 -40.02 -0.63 -11.97
N ASP A 76 -39.92 -0.71 -13.30
CA ASP A 76 -39.71 -1.96 -14.01
C ASP A 76 -38.35 -2.57 -13.66
N MET A 77 -37.30 -1.74 -13.56
CA MET A 77 -35.98 -2.20 -13.14
C MET A 77 -35.99 -2.72 -11.69
N GLU A 78 -36.76 -2.10 -10.78
CA GLU A 78 -36.94 -2.63 -9.43
C GLU A 78 -37.66 -3.99 -9.44
N ALA A 79 -38.71 -4.14 -10.25
CA ALA A 79 -39.39 -5.42 -10.43
C ALA A 79 -38.44 -6.49 -10.99
N LEU A 80 -37.55 -6.13 -11.93
CA LEU A 80 -36.49 -7.01 -12.42
C LEU A 80 -35.53 -7.43 -11.30
N MET A 81 -35.10 -6.50 -10.44
CA MET A 81 -34.24 -6.82 -9.30
C MET A 81 -34.93 -7.80 -8.34
N ARG A 82 -36.24 -7.65 -8.10
CA ARG A 82 -37.01 -8.59 -7.28
C ARG A 82 -37.08 -9.98 -7.89
N SER A 83 -37.36 -10.07 -9.19
CA SER A 83 -37.35 -11.35 -9.94
C SER A 83 -35.98 -12.05 -9.88
N MET A 84 -34.87 -11.30 -10.01
CA MET A 84 -33.52 -11.86 -9.83
C MET A 84 -33.29 -12.42 -8.42
N CYS A 85 -33.85 -11.77 -7.40
CA CYS A 85 -33.79 -12.27 -6.01
C CYS A 85 -34.65 -13.53 -5.82
N GLU A 86 -35.86 -13.57 -6.39
CA GLU A 86 -36.75 -14.74 -6.34
C GLU A 86 -36.17 -15.96 -7.03
N LEU A 87 -35.50 -15.76 -8.18
CA LEU A 87 -34.75 -16.80 -8.87
C LEU A 87 -33.48 -17.22 -8.12
N GLY A 88 -33.11 -16.54 -7.04
CA GLY A 88 -31.90 -16.82 -6.26
C GLY A 88 -30.61 -16.53 -7.02
N LEU A 89 -30.66 -15.64 -8.02
CA LEU A 89 -29.47 -15.11 -8.69
C LEU A 89 -28.78 -14.06 -7.82
N MET A 90 -29.56 -13.35 -7.01
CA MET A 90 -29.08 -12.38 -6.04
C MET A 90 -29.75 -12.58 -4.68
N GLY A 91 -29.07 -12.15 -3.61
CA GLY A 91 -29.59 -12.12 -2.25
C GLY A 91 -29.98 -10.70 -1.84
N VAL A 92 -30.88 -10.59 -0.87
CA VAL A 92 -31.25 -9.33 -0.25
C VAL A 92 -30.51 -9.19 1.08
N VAL A 93 -29.91 -8.02 1.32
CA VAL A 93 -29.19 -7.73 2.57
C VAL A 93 -30.17 -7.19 3.60
N GLY A 94 -30.55 -8.03 4.57
CA GLY A 94 -31.45 -7.69 5.67
C GLY A 94 -32.91 -7.43 5.27
N ASP A 95 -33.74 -7.06 6.24
CA ASP A 95 -35.13 -6.57 6.04
C ASP A 95 -35.14 -5.07 5.68
N ASP A 96 -34.29 -4.66 4.75
CA ASP A 96 -34.04 -3.25 4.46
C ASP A 96 -35.14 -2.67 3.53
N PRO A 97 -35.83 -1.57 3.90
CA PRO A 97 -36.78 -0.88 3.01
C PRO A 97 -36.14 -0.35 1.73
N CYS A 98 -34.81 -0.30 1.67
CA CYS A 98 -34.05 0.21 0.54
C CYS A 98 -33.79 -0.82 -0.57
N LEU A 99 -34.16 -2.09 -0.35
CA LEU A 99 -33.83 -3.22 -1.22
C LEU A 99 -32.35 -3.22 -1.63
N GLN A 100 -31.49 -3.60 -0.69
CA GLN A 100 -30.07 -3.79 -0.96
C GLN A 100 -29.83 -5.19 -1.51
N VAL A 101 -29.23 -5.27 -2.70
CA VAL A 101 -29.02 -6.52 -3.42
C VAL A 101 -27.55 -6.88 -3.40
N THR A 102 -27.24 -8.14 -3.12
CA THR A 102 -25.88 -8.69 -3.10
C THR A 102 -25.82 -10.02 -3.85
N SER A 103 -24.62 -10.52 -4.10
CA SER A 103 -24.39 -11.90 -4.54
C SER A 103 -23.87 -12.71 -3.35
N ARG A 104 -24.26 -13.97 -3.20
CA ARG A 104 -23.76 -14.86 -2.12
C ARG A 104 -22.22 -14.90 -2.08
N ARG A 105 -21.57 -14.92 -3.24
CA ARG A 105 -20.10 -14.92 -3.32
C ARG A 105 -19.51 -13.57 -2.96
N ALA A 106 -20.16 -12.49 -3.39
CA ALA A 106 -19.77 -11.15 -3.00
C ALA A 106 -19.93 -10.96 -1.48
N GLU A 107 -21.02 -11.44 -0.90
CA GLU A 107 -21.26 -11.42 0.55
C GLU A 107 -20.16 -12.17 1.31
N GLU A 108 -19.78 -13.36 0.87
CA GLU A 108 -18.64 -14.11 1.43
C GLU A 108 -17.33 -13.31 1.35
N ALA A 109 -17.07 -12.65 0.22
CA ALA A 109 -15.89 -11.80 0.05
C ALA A 109 -15.91 -10.56 0.97
N LEU A 110 -17.06 -9.92 1.14
CA LEU A 110 -17.26 -8.78 2.03
C LEU A 110 -17.15 -9.15 3.50
N LEU A 111 -17.71 -10.29 3.89
CA LEU A 111 -17.55 -10.85 5.22
C LEU A 111 -16.08 -11.16 5.50
N ALA A 112 -15.37 -11.79 4.55
CA ALA A 112 -13.95 -12.07 4.68
C ALA A 112 -13.11 -10.78 4.77
N ALA A 113 -13.41 -9.76 3.96
CA ALA A 113 -12.72 -8.47 3.98
C ALA A 113 -12.97 -7.70 5.29
N SER A 114 -14.23 -7.64 5.74
CA SER A 114 -14.59 -7.00 7.01
C SER A 114 -13.99 -7.74 8.21
N ALA A 115 -13.91 -9.07 8.18
CA ALA A 115 -13.25 -9.87 9.21
C ALA A 115 -11.74 -9.59 9.26
N LYS A 116 -11.06 -9.50 8.10
CA LYS A 116 -9.65 -9.09 8.03
C LYS A 116 -9.43 -7.69 8.59
N SER A 117 -10.31 -6.74 8.27
CA SER A 117 -10.26 -5.36 8.77
C SER A 117 -10.47 -5.29 10.29
N LYS A 118 -11.47 -5.99 10.83
CA LYS A 118 -11.71 -6.11 12.27
C LYS A 118 -10.52 -6.73 12.97
N ALA A 119 -9.98 -7.83 12.46
CA ALA A 119 -8.78 -8.47 12.99
C ALA A 119 -7.56 -7.53 12.97
N ALA A 120 -7.37 -6.75 11.90
CA ALA A 120 -6.31 -5.75 11.82
C ALA A 120 -6.51 -4.61 12.84
N SER A 121 -7.75 -4.16 13.03
CA SER A 121 -8.11 -3.14 14.03
C SER A 121 -7.89 -3.65 15.45
N GLU A 122 -8.29 -4.88 15.76
CA GLU A 122 -8.07 -5.53 17.04
C GLU A 122 -6.57 -5.76 17.31
N ALA A 123 -5.81 -6.16 16.31
CA ALA A 123 -4.35 -6.25 16.39
C ALA A 123 -3.71 -4.87 16.63
N ALA A 124 -4.22 -3.80 16.02
CA ALA A 124 -3.75 -2.44 16.26
C ALA A 124 -4.11 -1.95 17.67
N LYS A 125 -5.34 -2.22 18.13
CA LYS A 125 -5.79 -1.89 19.50
C LYS A 125 -4.97 -2.61 20.55
N THR A 126 -4.73 -3.91 20.40
CA THR A 126 -3.88 -4.68 21.33
C THR A 126 -2.43 -4.21 21.32
N ARG A 127 -1.91 -3.74 20.17
CA ARG A 127 -0.58 -3.13 20.08
C ARG A 127 -0.50 -1.79 20.80
N TRP A 128 -1.53 -0.96 20.71
CA TRP A 128 -1.52 0.41 21.25
C TRP A 128 -2.10 0.53 22.67
N SER A 129 -2.84 -0.48 23.13
CA SER A 129 -3.44 -0.52 24.47
C SER A 129 -2.49 -1.04 25.55
N LYS A 130 -1.27 -1.46 25.21
CA LYS A 130 -0.22 -1.68 26.20
C LYS A 130 0.30 -0.32 26.65
N ASP A 131 0.09 -0.01 27.93
CA ASP A 131 0.72 1.11 28.62
C ASP A 131 2.22 1.16 28.30
N ASP A 132 2.76 2.38 28.23
CA ASP A 132 4.11 2.80 27.82
C ASP A 132 5.24 2.30 28.76
N SER A 133 5.12 1.06 29.23
CA SER A 133 6.03 0.41 30.18
C SER A 133 7.17 -0.37 29.49
N ASP A 134 7.21 -0.41 28.16
CA ASP A 134 8.33 -1.05 27.47
C ASP A 134 8.64 -0.37 26.13
N ALA A 135 9.30 0.78 26.23
CA ALA A 135 9.94 1.49 25.11
C ALA A 135 11.15 0.72 24.52
N ASN A 136 11.07 -0.61 24.43
CA ASN A 136 12.12 -1.47 23.89
C ASN A 136 11.59 -2.64 23.03
N ALA A 137 10.49 -2.44 22.30
CA ALA A 137 10.05 -3.36 21.25
C ALA A 137 10.80 -3.10 19.92
N CYS A 138 12.13 -3.16 19.96
CA CYS A 138 13.00 -3.28 18.79
C CYS A 138 14.24 -4.11 19.13
N LYS A 139 14.05 -5.28 19.75
CA LYS A 139 15.09 -6.31 19.85
C LYS A 139 14.84 -7.37 18.79
N ARG A 140 15.20 -7.07 17.54
CA ARG A 140 15.56 -8.15 16.60
C ARG A 140 16.89 -8.70 17.11
N THR A 141 16.85 -9.95 17.56
CA THR A 141 18.01 -10.70 18.00
C THR A 141 19.02 -10.81 16.85
N ALA A 142 20.12 -10.08 16.95
CA ALA A 142 21.37 -10.42 16.30
C ALA A 142 22.41 -10.51 17.41
N ASN A 143 22.71 -11.75 17.78
CA ASN A 143 23.69 -12.09 18.79
C ASN A 143 25.08 -11.94 18.18
N ALA A 144 25.86 -10.92 18.57
CA ALA A 144 27.34 -10.96 18.61
C ALA A 144 27.95 -9.67 19.18
N LYS A 145 28.56 -9.83 20.37
CA LYS A 145 29.77 -9.16 20.89
C LYS A 145 29.81 -7.63 21.06
N GLN A 146 29.68 -7.26 22.34
CA GLN A 146 30.34 -6.16 23.07
C GLN A 146 31.41 -5.34 22.33
N LEU A 147 31.35 -4.01 22.52
CA LEU A 147 32.46 -3.30 23.17
C LEU A 147 31.97 -2.01 23.85
N LYS A 148 32.49 -1.78 25.07
CA LYS A 148 32.27 -0.64 25.97
C LYS A 148 33.07 0.60 25.52
N THR A 149 32.81 1.70 26.25
CA THR A 149 33.65 2.90 26.51
C THR A 149 33.37 4.10 25.61
N LYS A 150 33.43 5.37 26.05
CA LYS A 150 33.68 6.03 27.34
C LYS A 150 33.23 7.50 27.19
N ASP A 151 32.99 8.16 28.32
CA ASP A 151 32.59 9.57 28.50
C ASP A 151 33.44 10.61 27.74
N CYS A 152 32.84 11.76 27.38
CA CYS A 152 33.23 13.05 27.97
C CYS A 152 32.28 14.22 27.59
N LYS A 153 32.24 15.14 28.55
CA LYS A 153 31.35 16.28 28.81
C LYS A 153 31.74 17.53 28.03
N THR A 154 30.75 18.33 27.62
CA THR A 154 30.83 19.80 27.71
C THR A 154 29.44 20.42 27.78
N GLU A 155 29.28 21.26 28.79
CA GLU A 155 28.15 22.15 29.03
C GLU A 155 28.30 23.39 28.13
N ASP A 156 27.23 23.86 27.49
CA ASP A 156 26.73 25.23 27.73
C ASP A 156 25.32 25.43 27.12
N LEU A 157 24.67 26.46 27.66
CA LEU A 157 23.25 26.69 27.86
C LEU A 157 22.58 27.35 26.63
N ASN A 158 21.32 26.98 26.30
CA ASN A 158 20.16 27.82 26.63
C ASN A 158 18.82 27.19 26.18
N THR A 159 17.84 27.42 27.03
CA THR A 159 16.46 26.93 27.08
C THR A 159 15.62 27.28 25.85
N ARG A 160 14.82 26.33 25.35
CA ARG A 160 13.36 26.49 25.15
C ARG A 160 12.68 25.16 24.80
N ASP A 161 11.73 24.86 25.67
CA ASP A 161 10.67 23.85 25.64
C ASP A 161 10.01 23.64 24.27
N SER A 162 9.93 22.38 23.83
CA SER A 162 8.91 21.80 22.93
C SER A 162 9.27 20.33 22.64
N GLY A 163 8.47 19.40 23.17
CA GLY A 163 8.66 17.94 23.09
C GLY A 163 8.55 17.32 21.69
N ALA A 164 9.55 17.53 20.84
CA ALA A 164 9.84 16.70 19.68
C ALA A 164 11.17 15.98 19.92
N ARG A 165 11.20 14.65 19.79
CA ARG A 165 12.46 13.89 19.77
C ARG A 165 13.29 14.36 18.57
N LEU A 166 14.12 15.38 18.78
CA LEU A 166 15.07 15.87 17.80
C LEU A 166 16.01 14.71 17.48
N ARG A 167 15.83 14.11 16.30
CA ARG A 167 16.81 13.17 15.75
C ARG A 167 18.14 13.92 15.72
N PRO A 168 19.26 13.30 16.16
CA PRO A 168 20.55 13.97 16.19
C PRO A 168 20.79 14.63 14.83
N ARG A 169 20.99 15.95 14.86
CA ARG A 169 21.27 16.73 13.65
C ARG A 169 22.51 16.11 13.02
N PHE A 170 22.42 15.76 11.75
CA PHE A 170 23.57 15.22 11.03
C PHE A 170 24.73 16.21 11.10
N THR A 171 25.78 15.82 11.81
CA THR A 171 27.06 16.54 11.84
C THR A 171 27.93 15.97 10.73
N PRO A 172 28.40 16.81 9.80
CA PRO A 172 29.32 16.35 8.76
C PRO A 172 30.63 15.87 9.40
N PRO A 173 31.16 14.70 9.02
CA PRO A 173 32.45 14.22 9.50
C PRO A 173 33.61 15.07 8.99
N THR A 174 34.68 15.11 9.77
CA THR A 174 35.97 15.67 9.31
C THR A 174 36.74 14.67 8.45
N VAL A 175 37.71 15.16 7.69
CA VAL A 175 38.58 14.33 6.85
C VAL A 175 39.29 13.25 7.69
N GLU A 176 39.76 13.62 8.89
CA GLU A 176 40.43 12.72 9.82
C GLU A 176 39.53 11.57 10.29
N GLU A 177 38.25 11.86 10.59
CA GLU A 177 37.28 10.83 10.99
C GLU A 177 37.00 9.84 9.86
N VAL A 178 36.91 10.34 8.61
CA VAL A 178 36.72 9.50 7.43
C VAL A 178 37.96 8.65 7.17
N ALA A 179 39.15 9.22 7.26
CA ALA A 179 40.42 8.51 7.07
C ALA A 179 40.63 7.41 8.12
N ALA A 180 40.36 7.71 9.40
CA ALA A 180 40.45 6.74 10.48
C ALA A 180 39.46 5.57 10.27
N TYR A 181 38.21 5.88 9.88
CA TYR A 181 37.21 4.86 9.62
C TYR A 181 37.52 4.01 8.38
N ALA A 182 38.09 4.62 7.33
CA ALA A 182 38.53 3.90 6.14
C ALA A 182 39.70 2.95 6.47
N ALA A 183 40.68 3.43 7.24
CA ALA A 183 41.82 2.62 7.69
C ALA A 183 41.38 1.45 8.59
N GLU A 184 40.48 1.68 9.55
CA GLU A 184 39.94 0.65 10.45
C GLU A 184 39.24 -0.48 9.68
N ARG A 185 38.59 -0.14 8.56
CA ARG A 185 37.83 -1.09 7.73
C ARG A 185 38.63 -1.65 6.55
N GLY A 186 39.84 -1.18 6.31
CA GLY A 186 40.66 -1.58 5.16
C GLY A 186 40.14 -1.06 3.82
N TYR A 187 39.45 0.09 3.80
CA TYR A 187 38.98 0.72 2.57
C TYR A 187 40.06 1.61 1.96
N ALA A 188 40.39 1.41 0.68
CA ALA A 188 41.37 2.20 -0.08
C ALA A 188 40.73 3.46 -0.68
N ILE A 189 40.16 4.30 0.18
CA ILE A 189 39.44 5.53 -0.20
C ILE A 189 40.28 6.77 0.08
N ASP A 190 40.25 7.74 -0.84
CA ASP A 190 40.72 9.10 -0.58
C ASP A 190 39.69 9.88 0.26
N ALA A 191 40.02 10.10 1.53
CA ALA A 191 39.14 10.75 2.51
C ALA A 191 38.86 12.23 2.17
N GLU A 192 39.84 12.95 1.63
CA GLU A 192 39.67 14.35 1.22
C GLU A 192 38.68 14.45 0.07
N ARG A 193 38.84 13.58 -0.94
CA ARG A 193 37.94 13.50 -2.08
C ARG A 193 36.51 13.16 -1.67
N PHE A 194 36.34 12.26 -0.70
CA PHE A 194 35.03 11.90 -0.17
C PHE A 194 34.34 13.09 0.52
N VAL A 195 35.05 13.79 1.42
CA VAL A 195 34.48 14.92 2.17
C VAL A 195 34.13 16.06 1.22
N ASN A 196 35.05 16.47 0.35
CA ASN A 196 34.84 17.57 -0.61
C ASN A 196 33.64 17.30 -1.54
N PHE A 197 33.45 16.05 -1.97
CA PHE A 197 32.32 15.66 -2.83
C PHE A 197 30.96 15.81 -2.15
N TYR A 198 30.85 15.43 -0.87
CA TYR A 198 29.58 15.54 -0.16
C TYR A 198 29.38 16.93 0.46
N GLU A 199 30.44 17.65 0.79
CA GLU A 199 30.38 19.03 1.23
C GLU A 199 29.82 19.95 0.13
N SER A 200 30.35 19.84 -1.11
CA SER A 200 29.81 20.58 -2.27
C SER A 200 28.35 20.25 -2.59
N LYS A 201 27.85 19.08 -2.15
CA LYS A 201 26.44 18.66 -2.29
C LYS A 201 25.57 18.97 -1.07
N GLY A 202 26.09 19.70 -0.09
CA GLY A 202 25.37 19.99 1.16
C GLY A 202 25.01 18.75 1.97
N TRP A 203 25.81 17.68 1.84
CA TRP A 203 25.59 16.37 2.44
C TRP A 203 24.26 15.73 2.04
N MET A 204 23.90 15.81 0.75
CA MET A 204 22.70 15.18 0.19
C MET A 204 23.01 13.88 -0.58
N VAL A 205 22.11 12.90 -0.48
CA VAL A 205 22.09 11.68 -1.29
C VAL A 205 20.75 11.63 -2.01
N GLY A 206 20.76 11.94 -3.32
CA GLY A 206 19.53 12.12 -4.09
C GLY A 206 18.73 13.31 -3.58
N LYS A 207 17.46 13.07 -3.20
CA LYS A 207 16.55 14.11 -2.68
C LYS A 207 16.62 14.27 -1.15
N ASN A 208 17.36 13.41 -0.44
CA ASN A 208 17.37 13.37 1.02
C ASN A 208 18.74 13.76 1.59
N LYS A 209 18.75 14.38 2.78
CA LYS A 209 19.99 14.66 3.52
C LYS A 209 20.61 13.35 4.05
N MET A 210 21.93 13.23 3.95
CA MET A 210 22.69 12.09 4.44
C MET A 210 22.52 11.96 5.96
N ALA A 211 22.27 10.74 6.43
CA ALA A 211 22.09 10.45 7.85
C ALA A 211 23.22 9.57 8.42
N LYS A 212 23.91 8.77 7.59
CA LYS A 212 24.94 7.82 8.00
C LYS A 212 26.14 7.87 7.04
N TRP A 213 27.08 8.77 7.30
CA TRP A 213 28.25 8.96 6.43
C TRP A 213 29.14 7.71 6.37
N LYS A 214 29.28 6.96 7.47
CA LYS A 214 30.04 5.70 7.52
C LYS A 214 29.54 4.63 6.53
N ALA A 215 28.22 4.59 6.28
CA ALA A 215 27.64 3.68 5.29
C ALA A 215 27.89 4.18 3.85
N ALA A 216 27.92 5.50 3.66
CA ALA A 216 28.27 6.08 2.37
C ALA A 216 29.74 5.78 2.02
N VAL A 217 30.68 5.89 2.98
CA VAL A 217 32.09 5.52 2.80
C VAL A 217 32.22 4.07 2.32
N ALA A 218 31.52 3.11 2.97
CA ALA A 218 31.57 1.70 2.57
C ALA A 218 31.07 1.44 1.14
N ASN A 219 30.02 2.15 0.70
CA ASN A 219 29.55 2.06 -0.69
C ASN A 219 30.50 2.75 -1.67
N TRP A 220 31.17 3.82 -1.25
CA TRP A 220 32.11 4.57 -2.07
C TRP A 220 33.39 3.77 -2.35
N ALA A 221 33.90 3.03 -1.34
CA ALA A 221 34.99 2.05 -1.50
C ALA A 221 34.70 1.06 -2.63
N ARG A 222 33.52 0.44 -2.61
CA ARG A 222 33.11 -0.56 -3.60
C ARG A 222 33.09 0.00 -5.03
N GLY A 223 32.82 1.30 -5.18
CA GLY A 223 32.82 1.99 -6.47
C GLY A 223 34.23 2.31 -6.99
N GLU A 224 35.16 2.69 -6.10
CA GLU A 224 36.57 2.93 -6.48
C GLU A 224 37.30 1.62 -6.84
N ASP A 225 37.01 0.52 -6.14
CA ASP A 225 37.57 -0.79 -6.46
C ASP A 225 37.13 -1.28 -7.86
N ALA A 226 35.86 -1.04 -8.22
CA ALA A 226 35.33 -1.34 -9.55
C ALA A 226 35.91 -0.43 -10.65
N ALA A 227 36.25 0.82 -10.32
CA ALA A 227 36.87 1.77 -11.25
C ALA A 227 38.36 1.50 -11.47
N LYS A 228 39.10 1.05 -10.43
CA LYS A 228 40.52 0.66 -10.56
C LYS A 228 40.71 -0.68 -11.29
N GLY A 229 39.76 -1.61 -11.20
CA GLY A 229 39.80 -2.87 -11.97
C GLY A 229 39.53 -2.76 -13.48
N GLY A 230 39.19 -1.56 -13.99
CA GLY A 230 38.86 -1.33 -15.40
C GLY A 230 39.92 -0.60 -16.23
N VAL A 231 40.98 -0.07 -15.62
CA VAL A 231 41.96 0.79 -16.30
C VAL A 231 43.24 0.04 -16.71
N ASP A 232 43.58 -1.07 -16.04
CA ASP A 232 44.82 -1.83 -16.34
C ASP A 232 44.72 -2.76 -17.56
N ALA A 233 43.52 -3.00 -18.10
CA ALA A 233 43.34 -3.89 -19.26
C ALA A 233 43.49 -3.21 -20.63
N LYS A 234 43.67 -1.89 -20.71
CA LYS A 234 43.67 -1.15 -22.00
C LYS A 234 44.95 -0.39 -22.36
N ASN A 235 46.04 -0.51 -21.57
CA ASN A 235 47.28 0.21 -21.89
C ASN A 235 48.55 -0.65 -21.99
N SER A 236 48.42 -1.98 -22.13
CA SER A 236 49.56 -2.90 -22.38
C SER A 236 49.69 -3.36 -23.84
N GLU A 237 48.78 -2.99 -24.75
CA GLU A 237 48.75 -3.52 -26.12
C GLU A 237 49.29 -2.55 -27.19
N TYR A 238 50.03 -1.50 -26.80
CA TYR A 238 50.69 -0.58 -27.75
C TYR A 238 52.08 -0.11 -27.29
N ALA A 239 52.89 -1.00 -26.70
CA ALA A 239 54.29 -0.72 -26.36
C ALA A 239 55.29 -1.73 -26.94
N GLY A 240 54.95 -2.39 -28.06
CA GLY A 240 55.87 -3.34 -28.68
C GLY A 240 55.43 -3.90 -30.01
N ALA A 241 55.36 -3.08 -31.06
CA ALA A 241 55.54 -3.51 -32.44
C ALA A 241 55.64 -2.28 -33.38
N PHE A 242 56.87 -2.04 -33.83
CA PHE A 242 57.33 -1.13 -34.90
C PHE A 242 57.34 0.38 -34.65
#